data_AF-A0A536GJ64-F1
#
_entry.id   AF-A0A536GJ64-F1
#
_cell.length_a   1.000
_cell.length_b   1.000
_cell.length_c   1.000
_cell.angle_alpha   90.00
_cell.angle_beta   90.00
_cell.angle_gamma   90.00
#
_symmetry.space_group_name_H-M   'P 1'
#
loop_
_entity.id
_entity.type
_entity.pdbx_description
1 polymer ?
#
loop_
_entity_poly.entity_id
_entity_poly.type
_entity_poly.pdbx_seq_one_letter_code
_entity_poly.pdbx_strand_id
1 'polypeptide(L)'
;MSTSLLVDINEAAALLSTGRRTVELLLARGELPSLLISRRARRIRRLDIDAYIARRLEADADQVQVEPVTPEASALIRKHRSTAPERKRPSKVA
;
A
#
# COMPACT_ATOMS: atom_id res chain seq x y z
N MET A 1 -5.01 -1.52 -17.00
CA MET A 1 -5.97 -1.53 -15.87
C MET A 1 -7.18 -2.31 -16.33
N SER A 2 -7.39 -3.51 -15.78
CA SER A 2 -8.50 -4.40 -16.20
C SER A 2 -9.83 -3.79 -15.77
N THR A 3 -10.74 -3.52 -16.71
CA THR A 3 -12.08 -2.92 -16.46
C THR A 3 -13.12 -3.95 -15.98
N SER A 4 -12.68 -5.12 -15.54
CA SER A 4 -13.54 -6.25 -15.24
C SER A 4 -14.31 -6.05 -13.94
N LEU A 5 -15.62 -6.25 -13.97
CA LEU A 5 -16.49 -6.13 -12.79
C LEU A 5 -16.21 -7.20 -11.72
N LEU A 6 -15.74 -8.37 -12.15
CA LEU A 6 -15.36 -9.50 -11.31
C LEU A 6 -13.89 -9.82 -11.56
N VAL A 7 -13.13 -9.96 -10.48
CA VAL A 7 -11.71 -10.27 -10.53
C VAL A 7 -11.39 -11.55 -9.78
N ASP A 8 -10.32 -12.22 -10.18
CA ASP A 8 -9.78 -13.35 -9.44
C ASP A 8 -8.89 -12.92 -8.27
N ILE A 9 -8.33 -13.90 -7.54
CA ILE A 9 -7.50 -13.62 -6.36
C ILE A 9 -6.18 -12.94 -6.76
N ASN A 10 -5.59 -13.28 -7.90
CA ASN A 10 -4.32 -12.71 -8.34
C ASN A 10 -4.52 -11.27 -8.81
N GLU A 11 -5.60 -11.00 -9.55
CA GLU A 11 -6.00 -9.66 -9.92
C GLU A 11 -6.31 -8.82 -8.68
N ALA A 12 -7.08 -9.35 -7.72
CA ALA A 12 -7.34 -8.65 -6.46
C ALA A 12 -6.03 -8.34 -5.69
N ALA A 13 -5.07 -9.26 -5.70
CA ALA A 13 -3.76 -9.05 -5.08
C ALA A 13 -2.99 -7.90 -5.74
N ALA A 14 -2.99 -7.84 -7.08
CA ALA A 14 -2.38 -6.75 -7.83
C ALA A 14 -3.06 -5.40 -7.52
N LEU A 15 -4.39 -5.40 -7.39
CA LEU A 15 -5.19 -4.20 -7.11
C LEU A 15 -5.01 -3.68 -5.69
N LEU A 16 -4.77 -4.57 -4.74
CA LEU A 16 -4.47 -4.24 -3.34
C LEU A 16 -2.97 -4.04 -3.07
N SER A 17 -2.13 -4.14 -4.10
CA SER A 17 -0.66 -4.11 -3.98
C SER A 17 -0.13 -5.05 -2.89
N THR A 18 -0.68 -6.27 -2.81
CA THR A 18 -0.35 -7.26 -1.78
C THR A 18 -0.11 -8.65 -2.38
N GLY A 19 0.27 -9.61 -1.54
CA GLY A 19 0.45 -11.00 -1.93
C GLY A 19 -0.88 -11.76 -1.97
N ARG A 20 -0.95 -12.79 -2.82
CA ARG A 20 -2.10 -13.72 -2.91
C ARG A 20 -2.51 -14.27 -1.55
N ARG A 21 -1.55 -14.64 -0.70
CA ARG A 21 -1.81 -15.20 0.63
C ARG A 21 -2.57 -14.22 1.53
N THR A 22 -2.27 -12.92 1.42
CA THR A 22 -2.97 -11.88 2.16
C THR A 22 -4.43 -11.81 1.73
N VAL A 23 -4.70 -11.84 0.42
CA VAL A 23 -6.08 -11.84 -0.10
C VAL A 23 -6.85 -13.07 0.40
N GLU A 24 -6.24 -14.25 0.38
CA GLU A 24 -6.86 -15.47 0.93
C GLU A 24 -7.20 -15.33 2.42
N LEU A 25 -6.35 -14.67 3.21
CA LEU A 25 -6.63 -14.39 4.63
C LEU A 25 -7.77 -13.39 4.81
N LEU A 26 -7.83 -12.33 4.00
CA LEU A 26 -8.94 -11.36 4.03
C LEU A 26 -10.27 -12.03 3.71
N LEU A 27 -10.28 -12.94 2.72
CA LEU A 27 -11.44 -13.74 2.38
C LEU A 27 -11.83 -14.70 3.51
N ALA A 28 -10.86 -15.35 4.15
CA ALA A 28 -11.10 -16.29 5.25
C ALA A 28 -11.64 -15.58 6.51
N ARG A 29 -11.21 -14.33 6.74
CA ARG A 29 -11.70 -13.48 7.84
C ARG A 29 -13.03 -12.80 7.54
N GLY A 30 -13.52 -12.87 6.30
CA GLY A 30 -14.74 -12.19 5.88
C GLY A 30 -14.59 -10.68 5.69
N GLU A 31 -13.36 -10.15 5.71
CA GLU A 31 -13.08 -8.72 5.51
C GLU A 31 -13.28 -8.29 4.04
N LEU A 32 -13.11 -9.25 3.12
CA LEU A 32 -13.34 -9.07 1.70
C LEU A 32 -14.44 -10.06 1.22
N PRO A 33 -15.58 -9.56 0.72
CA PRO A 33 -16.63 -10.41 0.15
C PRO A 33 -16.16 -11.15 -1.10
N SER A 34 -16.79 -12.28 -1.38
CA SER A 34 -16.52 -13.01 -2.62
C SER A 34 -17.68 -13.89 -3.05
N LEU A 35 -17.72 -14.18 -4.34
CA LEU A 35 -18.70 -15.02 -4.99
C LEU A 35 -18.05 -16.34 -5.39
N LEU A 36 -18.65 -17.46 -4.98
CA LEU A 36 -18.31 -18.77 -5.52
C LEU A 36 -19.03 -18.94 -6.86
N ILE A 37 -18.27 -19.01 -7.96
CA ILE A 37 -18.80 -19.26 -9.30
C ILE A 37 -18.88 -20.77 -9.56
N SER A 38 -17.98 -21.53 -8.96
CA SER A 38 -18.01 -22.99 -8.97
C SER A 38 -17.43 -23.53 -7.67
N ARG A 39 -17.44 -24.86 -7.51
CA ARG A 39 -16.85 -25.53 -6.34
C ARG A 39 -15.39 -25.14 -6.07
N ARG A 40 -14.64 -24.70 -7.09
CA ARG A 40 -13.22 -24.32 -6.97
C ARG A 40 -12.90 -22.89 -7.43
N ALA A 41 -13.83 -22.21 -8.10
CA ALA A 41 -13.60 -20.87 -8.63
C ALA A 41 -14.31 -19.81 -7.78
N ARG A 42 -13.52 -18.85 -7.29
CA ARG A 42 -14.00 -17.68 -6.54
C ARG A 42 -13.69 -16.41 -7.34
N ARG A 43 -14.60 -15.45 -7.28
CA ARG A 43 -14.42 -14.10 -7.81
C ARG A 43 -14.78 -13.07 -6.77
N ILE A 44 -14.15 -11.91 -6.87
CA ILE A 44 -14.35 -10.77 -5.99
C ILE A 44 -14.91 -9.65 -6.86
N ARG A 45 -15.94 -8.94 -6.40
CA ARG A 45 -16.43 -7.78 -7.15
C ARG A 45 -15.41 -6.66 -7.02
N ARG A 46 -15.17 -5.95 -8.12
CA ARG A 46 -14.29 -4.79 -8.11
C ARG A 46 -14.73 -3.74 -7.08
N LEU A 47 -16.03 -3.47 -7.01
CA LEU A 47 -16.63 -2.55 -6.06
C LEU A 47 -16.35 -2.92 -4.59
N ASP A 48 -16.29 -4.22 -4.26
CA ASP A 48 -16.01 -4.67 -2.90
C ASP A 48 -14.54 -4.42 -2.52
N ILE A 49 -13.62 -4.50 -3.50
CA ILE A 49 -12.21 -4.15 -3.30
C ILE A 49 -12.07 -2.64 -3.09
N ASP A 50 -12.72 -1.84 -3.92
CA ASP A 50 -12.67 -0.38 -3.80
C ASP A 50 -13.27 0.08 -2.46
N ALA A 51 -14.37 -0.52 -2.02
CA ALA A 51 -14.96 -0.28 -0.70
C ALA A 51 -14.04 -0.70 0.45
N TYR A 52 -13.32 -1.82 0.32
CA TYR A 52 -12.31 -2.24 1.30
C TYR A 52 -11.18 -1.22 1.42
N ILE A 53 -10.66 -0.72 0.30
CA ILE A 53 -9.61 0.31 0.26
C ILE A 53 -10.10 1.59 0.93
N ALA A 54 -11.29 2.06 0.56
CA ALA A 54 -11.87 3.28 1.14
C ALA A 54 -11.99 3.20 2.67
N ARG A 55 -12.52 2.08 3.19
CA ARG A 55 -12.60 1.85 4.64
C ARG A 55 -11.23 1.85 5.32
N ARG A 56 -10.19 1.35 4.65
CA ARG A 56 -8.85 1.30 5.23
C ARG A 56 -8.19 2.67 5.28
N LEU A 57 -8.36 3.47 4.23
CA LEU A 57 -7.86 4.84 4.19
C LEU A 57 -8.51 5.72 5.28
N GLU A 58 -9.80 5.55 5.52
CA GLU A 58 -10.51 6.24 6.61
C GLU A 58 -9.94 5.83 7.99
N ALA A 59 -9.75 4.52 8.21
CA ALA A 59 -9.23 4.01 9.49
C ALA A 59 -7.77 4.42 9.78
N ASP A 60 -6.96 4.62 8.74
CA ASP A 60 -5.57 5.06 8.86
C ASP A 60 -5.48 6.59 9.03
N ALA A 61 -6.45 7.36 8.51
CA ALA A 61 -6.49 8.83 8.65
C ALA A 61 -6.60 9.28 10.11
N ASP A 62 -7.26 8.50 10.97
CA ASP A 62 -7.39 8.79 12.40
C ASP A 62 -6.08 8.57 13.19
N GLN A 63 -5.08 7.88 12.61
CA GLN A 63 -3.88 7.45 13.33
C GLN A 63 -2.62 8.29 13.04
N VAL A 64 -2.65 9.15 12.02
CA VAL A 64 -1.50 9.99 11.69
C VAL A 64 -1.52 11.28 12.53
N GLN A 65 -1.05 11.18 13.77
CA GLN A 65 -0.66 12.36 14.54
C GLN A 65 0.67 12.89 13.99
N VAL A 66 0.60 13.91 13.14
CA VAL A 66 1.78 14.72 12.78
C VAL A 66 2.01 15.71 13.92
N GLU A 67 2.93 15.41 14.83
CA GLU A 67 3.39 16.46 15.75
C GLU A 67 4.11 17.55 14.93
N PRO A 68 3.81 18.84 15.16
CA PRO A 68 4.49 19.92 14.48
C PRO A 68 5.98 19.85 14.80
N VAL A 69 6.82 19.74 13.77
CA VAL A 69 8.27 19.77 13.92
C VAL A 69 8.63 21.05 14.64
N THR A 70 9.15 20.93 15.87
CA THR A 70 9.53 22.10 16.65
C THR A 70 10.60 22.92 15.90
N PRO A 71 10.66 24.25 16.10
CA PRO A 71 11.69 25.09 15.48
C PRO A 71 13.11 24.59 15.77
N GLU A 72 13.33 23.99 16.95
CA GLU A 72 14.61 23.41 17.36
C GLU A 72 14.98 22.16 16.56
N ALA A 73 14.05 21.24 16.35
CA ALA A 73 14.26 20.05 15.52
C ALA A 73 14.55 20.44 14.05
N SER A 74 13.86 21.46 13.55
CA SER A 74 14.11 22.02 12.21
C SER A 74 15.52 22.62 12.06
N ALA A 75 16.03 23.29 13.10
CA ALA A 75 17.37 23.85 13.10
C ALA A 75 18.46 22.76 13.12
N LEU A 76 18.26 21.67 13.86
CA LEU A 76 19.17 20.52 13.92
C LEU A 76 19.26 19.76 12.59
N ILE A 77 18.13 19.53 11.91
CA ILE A 77 18.11 18.88 10.59
C ILE A 77 18.88 19.71 9.56
N ARG A 78 18.68 21.03 9.56
CA ARG A 78 19.42 21.96 8.68
C ARG A 78 20.92 21.93 8.96
N LYS A 79 21.33 21.85 10.23
CA LYS A 79 22.74 21.81 10.64
C LYS A 79 23.46 20.53 10.16
N HIS A 80 22.81 19.37 10.24
CA HIS A 80 23.41 18.10 9.81
C HIS A 80 23.42 17.89 8.28
N ARG A 81 22.52 18.54 7.53
CA ARG A 81 22.52 18.46 6.07
C ARG A 81 23.74 19.16 5.44
N SER A 82 24.30 20.13 6.15
CA SER A 82 25.49 20.90 5.74
C SER A 82 26.81 20.12 5.88
N THR A 83 26.81 18.97 6.58
CA THR A 83 28.00 18.15 6.82
C THR A 83 28.02 16.87 5.99
N ALA A 84 27.51 16.91 4.76
CA ALA A 84 27.64 15.78 3.84
C ALA A 84 29.09 15.73 3.30
N PRO A 85 29.84 14.63 3.51
CA PRO A 85 31.17 14.49 2.92
C PRO A 85 31.05 14.45 1.39
N GLU A 86 31.89 15.24 0.73
CA GLU A 86 32.00 15.35 -0.72
C GLU A 86 32.21 13.96 -1.35
N ARG A 87 31.15 13.40 -1.94
CA ARG A 87 31.23 12.12 -2.63
C ARG A 87 32.07 12.32 -3.89
N LYS A 88 33.35 11.91 -3.83
CA LYS A 88 34.22 11.82 -5.01
C LYS A 88 33.51 10.95 -6.05
N ARG A 89 33.15 11.56 -7.18
CA ARG A 89 32.58 10.84 -8.33
C ARG A 89 33.63 9.83 -8.81
N PRO A 90 33.29 8.56 -9.05
CA PRO A 90 34.26 7.61 -9.59
C PRO A 90 34.70 8.10 -10.97
N SER A 91 36.02 8.29 -11.13
CA SER A 91 36.64 8.65 -12.39
C SER A 91 36.36 7.53 -13.39
N LYS A 92 35.89 7.92 -14.58
CA LYS A 92 35.61 7.05 -15.71
C LYS A 92 36.91 6.33 -16.10
N VAL A 93 36.95 5.01 -15.92
CA VAL A 93 38.04 4.17 -16.43
C VAL A 93 37.81 3.99 -17.93
N ALA A 94 38.88 4.22 -18.70
CA ALA A 94 38.95 4.19 -20.15
C ALA A 94 38.72 2.79 -20.73
#